data_AF-A0A3C1E1V4-F1
#
_entry.id   AF-A0A3C1E1V4-F1
#
_cell.length_a   1.000
_cell.length_b   1.000
_cell.length_c   1.000
_cell.angle_alpha   90.00
_cell.angle_beta   90.00
_cell.angle_gamma   90.00
#
_symmetry.space_group_name_H-M   'P 1'
#
loop_
_entity.id
_entity.type
_entity.pdbx_description
1 polymer ?
#
loop_
_entity_poly.entity_id
_entity_poly.type
_entity_poly.pdbx_seq_one_letter_code
_entity_poly.pdbx_strand_id
1 'polypeptide(L)'
;PLDLHALDVDFAVFSGHKMLAPTGIGVLYGRRGLLDAMPPFLTGGSMITTVTMEKAEFLPAPQRFEAGTQRVSQAVAFAEAVRYLRAAGMDRVEAWDAQLGQRLVEGLSALDGIRVVGPGVGVERIGLAAFDVDGVHAHDVGQFLD
;
A
#
# COMPACT_ATOMS: atom_id res chain seq x y z
N PRO A 1 6.76 -11.80 2.37
CA PRO A 1 7.00 -11.04 1.11
C PRO A 1 5.84 -11.05 0.13
N LEU A 2 5.85 -10.20 -0.91
CA LEU A 2 4.77 -10.12 -1.90
C LEU A 2 5.15 -10.71 -3.26
N ASP A 3 4.44 -11.75 -3.68
CA ASP A 3 4.49 -12.31 -5.04
C ASP A 3 3.08 -12.26 -5.67
N LEU A 4 2.88 -11.28 -6.55
CA LEU A 4 1.59 -11.05 -7.19
C LEU A 4 1.22 -12.13 -8.21
N HIS A 5 2.21 -12.84 -8.76
CA HIS A 5 1.97 -13.97 -9.66
C HIS A 5 1.54 -15.20 -8.89
N ALA A 6 2.21 -15.51 -7.77
CA ALA A 6 1.84 -16.64 -6.92
C ALA A 6 0.46 -16.45 -6.26
N LEU A 7 0.10 -15.21 -5.93
CA LEU A 7 -1.23 -14.87 -5.40
C LEU A 7 -2.35 -14.98 -6.45
N ASP A 8 -1.99 -15.06 -7.73
CA ASP A 8 -2.92 -15.17 -8.86
C ASP A 8 -4.02 -14.09 -8.85
N VAL A 9 -3.69 -12.88 -8.38
CA VAL A 9 -4.62 -11.75 -8.33
C VAL A 9 -4.74 -11.07 -9.70
N ASP A 10 -5.94 -10.58 -10.00
CA ASP A 10 -6.19 -9.80 -11.21
C ASP A 10 -5.63 -8.39 -11.12
N PHE A 11 -5.77 -7.79 -9.94
CA PHE A 11 -5.31 -6.44 -9.62
C PHE A 11 -4.73 -6.39 -8.20
N ALA A 12 -3.76 -5.51 -8.00
CA ALA A 12 -3.26 -5.17 -6.68
C ALA A 12 -2.91 -3.68 -6.65
N VAL A 13 -3.13 -3.04 -5.51
CA VAL A 13 -2.83 -1.62 -5.31
C VAL A 13 -2.03 -1.41 -4.04
N PHE A 14 -1.08 -0.49 -4.09
CA PHE A 14 -0.32 -0.08 -2.90
C PHE A 14 0.21 1.34 -3.05
N SER A 15 0.48 1.99 -1.91
CA SER A 15 0.93 3.37 -1.85
C SER A 15 2.39 3.45 -1.41
N GLY A 16 3.20 4.25 -2.10
CA GLY A 16 4.63 4.36 -1.83
C GLY A 16 4.93 4.88 -0.43
N HIS A 17 4.12 5.81 0.09
CA HIS A 17 4.33 6.41 1.42
C HIS A 17 4.16 5.44 2.61
N LYS A 18 3.65 4.22 2.37
CA LYS A 18 3.64 3.14 3.36
C LYS A 18 4.83 2.20 3.22
N MET A 19 5.74 2.50 2.30
CA MET A 19 6.91 1.70 1.94
C MET A 19 8.17 2.58 1.90
N LEU A 20 8.27 3.57 2.80
CA LEU A 20 9.39 4.50 2.91
C LEU A 20 9.61 5.40 1.68
N ALA A 21 8.69 5.43 0.72
CA ALA A 21 8.75 6.35 -0.42
C ALA A 21 8.04 7.67 -0.13
N PRO A 22 8.21 8.71 -0.96
CA PRO A 22 7.48 9.96 -0.81
C PRO A 22 5.95 9.81 -0.93
N THR A 23 5.23 10.80 -0.41
CA THR A 23 3.79 10.97 -0.65
C THR A 23 3.50 11.29 -2.12
N GLY A 24 2.26 11.02 -2.55
CA GLY A 24 1.80 11.37 -3.91
C GLY A 24 2.16 10.38 -5.02
N ILE A 25 2.68 9.19 -4.69
CA ILE A 25 2.89 8.08 -5.63
C ILE A 25 2.34 6.76 -5.09
N GLY A 26 1.83 5.92 -5.99
CA GLY A 26 1.36 4.57 -5.72
C GLY A 26 1.45 3.70 -6.97
N VAL A 27 1.01 2.46 -6.85
CA VAL A 27 1.03 1.47 -7.94
C VAL A 27 -0.33 0.84 -8.08
N LEU A 28 -0.75 0.66 -9.33
CA LEU A 28 -1.74 -0.32 -9.74
C LEU A 28 -1.01 -1.41 -10.54
N TYR A 29 -1.02 -2.62 -10.01
CA TYR A 29 -0.73 -3.82 -10.78
C TYR A 29 -2.05 -4.32 -11.39
N GLY A 30 -1.99 -4.80 -12.63
CA GLY A 30 -3.10 -5.50 -13.27
C GLY A 30 -2.59 -6.51 -14.28
N ARG A 31 -3.33 -7.61 -14.46
CA ARG A 31 -3.06 -8.55 -15.55
C ARG A 31 -3.16 -7.83 -16.89
N ARG A 32 -2.18 -8.08 -17.78
CA ARG A 32 -2.10 -7.42 -19.09
C ARG A 32 -3.42 -7.48 -19.88
N GLY A 33 -4.01 -8.67 -20.02
CA GLY A 33 -5.27 -8.83 -20.77
C GLY A 33 -6.43 -8.01 -20.21
N LEU A 34 -6.48 -7.82 -18.89
CA LEU A 34 -7.49 -6.99 -18.24
C LEU A 34 -7.19 -5.49 -18.42
N LEU A 35 -5.93 -5.08 -18.26
CA LEU A 35 -5.50 -3.70 -18.51
C LEU A 35 -5.78 -3.28 -19.96
N ASP A 36 -5.52 -4.17 -20.92
CA ASP A 36 -5.74 -3.90 -22.34
C ASP A 36 -7.23 -3.81 -22.71
N ALA A 37 -8.09 -4.53 -22.00
CA ALA A 37 -9.55 -4.50 -22.16
C ALA A 37 -10.22 -3.28 -21.49
N MET A 38 -9.55 -2.60 -20.58
CA MET A 38 -10.11 -1.45 -19.88
C MET A 38 -10.01 -0.15 -20.69
N PRO A 39 -11.04 0.72 -20.63
CA PRO A 39 -10.96 2.07 -21.18
C PRO A 39 -9.99 2.94 -20.36
N PRO A 40 -9.43 4.02 -20.93
CA PRO A 40 -8.63 4.96 -20.15
C PRO A 40 -9.45 5.59 -19.03
N PHE A 41 -8.80 5.89 -17.90
CA PHE A 41 -9.45 6.54 -16.76
C PHE A 41 -9.34 8.06 -16.83
N LEU A 42 -8.10 8.57 -16.83
CA LEU A 42 -7.80 9.97 -17.11
C LEU A 42 -7.34 10.08 -18.57
N THR A 43 -7.67 11.21 -19.22
CA THR A 43 -7.30 11.46 -20.62
C THR A 43 -6.52 12.76 -20.73
N GLY A 44 -5.62 12.84 -21.72
CA GLY A 44 -4.77 14.01 -21.94
C GLY A 44 -3.51 13.66 -22.74
N GLY A 45 -2.49 14.51 -22.66
CA GLY A 45 -1.17 14.21 -23.24
C GLY A 45 -0.53 12.95 -22.64
N SER A 46 0.52 12.44 -23.27
CA SER A 46 1.32 11.28 -22.81
C SER A 46 0.65 9.90 -22.86
N MET A 47 -0.67 9.82 -23.07
CA MET A 47 -1.43 8.56 -23.11
C MET A 47 -2.13 8.27 -24.45
N ILE A 48 -2.06 9.21 -25.39
CA ILE A 48 -2.66 9.13 -26.73
C ILE A 48 -1.64 8.64 -27.79
N THR A 49 -2.13 8.06 -28.88
CA THR A 49 -1.37 7.84 -30.12
C THR A 49 -1.73 8.85 -31.19
N THR A 50 -3.02 9.10 -31.41
CA THR A 50 -3.56 10.03 -32.41
C THR A 50 -4.78 10.74 -31.86
N VAL A 51 -4.88 12.05 -32.13
CA VAL A 51 -6.01 12.89 -31.71
C VAL A 51 -6.48 13.72 -32.89
N THR A 52 -7.79 13.74 -33.12
CA THR A 52 -8.48 14.66 -34.02
C THR A 52 -9.53 15.43 -33.23
N MET A 53 -10.29 16.32 -33.92
CA MET A 53 -11.41 17.03 -33.30
C MET A 53 -12.58 16.10 -32.91
N GLU A 54 -12.66 14.90 -33.49
CA GLU A 54 -13.80 13.98 -33.33
C GLU A 54 -13.43 12.67 -32.65
N LYS A 55 -12.14 12.27 -32.66
CA LYS A 55 -11.68 10.99 -32.12
C LYS A 55 -10.33 11.08 -31.42
N ALA A 56 -10.11 10.16 -30.48
CA ALA A 56 -8.82 9.91 -29.87
C ALA A 56 -8.52 8.40 -29.86
N GLU A 57 -7.27 8.06 -30.14
CA GLU A 57 -6.73 6.72 -30.04
C GLU A 57 -5.68 6.71 -28.93
N PHE A 58 -5.63 5.63 -28.15
CA PHE A 58 -4.86 5.56 -26.91
C PHE A 58 -3.72 4.54 -27.01
N LEU A 59 -2.65 4.80 -26.27
CA LEU A 59 -1.56 3.85 -26.10
C LEU A 59 -2.06 2.57 -25.42
N PRO A 60 -1.32 1.44 -25.54
CA PRO A 60 -1.57 0.26 -24.71
C PRO A 60 -1.25 0.55 -23.23
N ALA A 61 -1.61 -0.40 -22.36
CA ALA A 61 -1.17 -0.33 -20.97
C ALA A 61 0.36 -0.51 -20.87
N PRO A 62 1.04 0.15 -19.90
CA PRO A 62 0.46 0.99 -18.84
C PRO A 62 0.20 2.45 -19.25
N GLN A 63 0.79 2.97 -20.33
CA GLN A 63 0.75 4.40 -20.67
C GLN A 63 -0.66 4.94 -20.87
N ARG A 64 -1.61 4.09 -21.31
CA ARG A 64 -3.05 4.43 -21.36
C ARG A 64 -3.58 5.06 -20.07
N PHE A 65 -3.02 4.69 -18.92
CA PHE A 65 -3.51 5.09 -17.60
C PHE A 65 -2.68 6.22 -16.96
N GLU A 66 -1.67 6.74 -17.66
CA GLU A 66 -0.71 7.73 -17.14
C GLU A 66 -0.84 9.05 -17.91
N ALA A 67 -2.02 9.67 -17.85
CA ALA A 67 -2.29 10.94 -18.51
C ALA A 67 -1.46 12.10 -17.94
N GLY A 68 -0.85 12.88 -18.84
CA GLY A 68 -0.05 14.06 -18.52
C GLY A 68 1.34 13.73 -17.95
N THR A 69 2.01 14.77 -17.46
CA THR A 69 3.33 14.62 -16.82
C THR A 69 3.18 13.89 -15.49
N GLN A 70 3.84 12.74 -15.38
CA GLN A 70 3.81 11.93 -14.18
C GLN A 70 4.67 12.51 -13.05
N ARG A 71 4.52 11.93 -11.86
CA ARG A 71 5.29 12.28 -10.65
C ARG A 71 6.73 11.71 -10.74
N VAL A 72 7.54 12.26 -11.65
CA VAL A 72 8.85 11.72 -12.03
C VAL A 72 9.79 11.56 -10.83
N SER A 73 9.98 12.62 -10.02
CA SER A 73 10.89 12.55 -8.88
C SER A 73 10.40 11.57 -7.81
N GLN A 74 9.08 11.49 -7.59
CA GLN A 74 8.50 10.51 -6.68
C GLN A 74 8.66 9.08 -7.18
N ALA A 75 8.51 8.82 -8.49
CA ALA A 75 8.75 7.51 -9.08
C ALA A 75 10.20 7.06 -8.92
N VAL A 76 11.16 7.97 -9.15
CA VAL A 76 12.60 7.69 -8.94
C VAL A 76 12.90 7.42 -7.46
N ALA A 77 12.40 8.25 -6.55
CA ALA A 77 12.59 8.05 -5.11
C ALA A 77 11.91 6.77 -4.60
N PHE A 78 10.76 6.40 -5.16
CA PHE A 78 10.11 5.13 -4.82
C PHE A 78 10.94 3.93 -5.26
N ALA A 79 11.59 3.99 -6.43
CA ALA A 79 12.52 2.94 -6.84
C ALA A 79 13.67 2.76 -5.84
N GLU A 80 14.18 3.84 -5.23
CA GLU A 80 15.19 3.75 -4.16
C GLU A 80 14.62 3.16 -2.87
N ALA A 81 13.41 3.54 -2.46
CA ALA A 81 12.76 2.94 -1.29
C ALA A 81 12.58 1.41 -1.45
N VAL A 82 12.21 0.96 -2.66
CA VAL A 82 12.14 -0.47 -2.99
C VAL A 82 13.52 -1.13 -2.93
N ARG A 83 14.58 -0.49 -3.45
CA ARG A 83 15.96 -1.00 -3.36
C ARG A 83 16.41 -1.12 -1.91
N TYR A 84 16.12 -0.13 -1.09
CA TYR A 84 16.41 -0.13 0.35
C TYR A 84 15.74 -1.30 1.07
N LEU A 85 14.42 -1.46 0.90
CA LEU A 85 13.66 -2.56 1.50
C LEU A 85 14.15 -3.93 1.02
N ARG A 86 14.50 -4.05 -0.27
CA ARG A 86 15.08 -5.29 -0.81
C ARG A 86 16.44 -5.60 -0.20
N ALA A 87 17.31 -4.61 -0.01
CA ALA A 87 18.60 -4.79 0.65
C ALA A 87 18.45 -5.13 2.15
N ALA A 88 17.46 -4.53 2.82
CA ALA A 88 17.07 -4.88 4.18
C ALA A 88 16.52 -6.31 4.28
N GLY A 89 15.95 -6.85 3.19
CA GLY A 89 15.45 -8.21 3.08
C GLY A 89 14.03 -8.35 3.64
N MET A 90 13.05 -8.57 2.76
CA MET A 90 11.63 -8.53 3.16
C MET A 90 11.24 -9.65 4.13
N ASP A 91 11.88 -10.82 4.11
CA ASP A 91 11.65 -11.87 5.10
C ASP A 91 12.07 -11.43 6.51
N ARG A 92 13.17 -10.67 6.60
CA ARG A 92 13.64 -10.10 7.89
C ARG A 92 12.70 -9.03 8.40
N VAL A 93 12.21 -8.16 7.49
CA VAL A 93 11.23 -7.13 7.83
C VAL A 93 9.94 -7.77 8.34
N GLU A 94 9.41 -8.77 7.64
CA GLU A 94 8.21 -9.51 8.03
C GLU A 94 8.38 -10.22 9.38
N ALA A 95 9.47 -10.96 9.58
CA ALA A 95 9.73 -11.66 10.83
C ALA A 95 9.88 -10.69 12.02
N TRP A 96 10.50 -9.52 11.80
CA TRP A 96 10.64 -8.50 12.83
C TRP A 96 9.30 -7.83 13.16
N ASP A 97 8.51 -7.49 12.12
CA ASP A 97 7.20 -6.88 12.28
C ASP A 97 6.23 -7.81 13.03
N ALA A 98 6.26 -9.11 12.74
CA ALA A 98 5.50 -10.12 13.47
C ALA A 98 5.88 -10.19 14.96
N GLN A 99 7.17 -10.11 15.30
CA GLN A 99 7.64 -10.07 16.69
C GLN A 99 7.15 -8.82 17.43
N LEU A 100 7.19 -7.65 16.77
CA LEU A 100 6.65 -6.42 17.34
C LEU A 100 5.14 -6.52 17.55
N GLY A 101 4.43 -7.11 16.58
CA GLY A 101 2.99 -7.39 16.69
C GLY A 101 2.66 -8.25 17.90
N GLN A 102 3.37 -9.37 18.10
CA GLN A 102 3.16 -10.24 19.27
C GLN A 102 3.41 -9.51 20.59
N ARG A 103 4.54 -8.80 20.71
CA ARG A 103 4.86 -8.04 21.92
C ARG A 103 3.80 -6.99 22.24
N LEU A 104 3.30 -6.29 21.22
CA LEU A 104 2.26 -5.29 21.37
C LEU A 104 0.96 -5.90 21.88
N VAL A 105 0.50 -7.01 21.31
CA VAL A 105 -0.76 -7.64 21.73
C VAL A 105 -0.66 -8.31 23.09
N GLU A 106 0.48 -8.92 23.42
CA GLU A 106 0.75 -9.49 24.75
C GLU A 106 0.69 -8.40 25.83
N GLY A 107 1.37 -7.28 25.60
CA GLY A 107 1.36 -6.14 26.51
C GLY A 107 -0.05 -5.55 26.70
N LEU A 108 -0.75 -5.28 25.59
CA LEU A 108 -2.11 -4.72 25.65
C LEU A 108 -3.11 -5.67 26.33
N SER A 109 -3.00 -6.98 26.07
CA SER A 109 -3.94 -7.98 26.60
C SER A 109 -3.71 -8.29 28.08
N ALA A 110 -2.57 -7.91 28.64
CA ALA A 110 -2.26 -8.03 30.06
C ALA A 110 -2.80 -6.87 30.91
N LEU A 111 -3.34 -5.82 30.28
CA LEU A 111 -3.84 -4.62 30.94
C LEU A 111 -5.36 -4.73 31.17
N ASP A 112 -5.78 -4.54 32.42
CA ASP A 112 -7.19 -4.46 32.77
C ASP A 112 -7.88 -3.30 32.04
N GLY A 113 -9.09 -3.56 31.54
CA GLY A 113 -9.89 -2.57 30.82
C GLY A 113 -9.41 -2.30 29.38
N ILE A 114 -8.43 -3.04 28.85
CA ILE A 114 -8.07 -2.99 27.43
C ILE A 114 -8.71 -4.16 26.69
N ARG A 115 -9.38 -3.85 25.57
CA ARG A 115 -9.89 -4.84 24.63
C ARG A 115 -9.20 -4.69 23.29
N VAL A 116 -8.35 -5.65 22.93
CA VAL A 116 -7.75 -5.71 21.60
C VAL A 116 -8.82 -6.08 20.56
N VAL A 117 -8.86 -5.35 19.45
CA VAL A 117 -9.73 -5.61 18.31
C VAL A 117 -8.94 -6.35 17.24
N GLY A 118 -9.42 -7.53 16.86
CA GLY A 118 -8.79 -8.41 15.87
C GLY A 118 -8.01 -9.56 16.52
N PRO A 119 -7.00 -10.11 15.82
CA PRO A 119 -6.24 -11.27 16.30
C PRO A 119 -5.61 -11.06 17.67
N GLY A 120 -5.80 -12.05 18.56
CA GLY A 120 -5.22 -12.08 19.90
C GLY A 120 -3.78 -12.58 19.92
N VAL A 121 -3.25 -12.77 21.14
CA VAL A 121 -1.90 -13.30 21.38
C VAL A 121 -1.70 -14.65 20.70
N GLY A 122 -0.55 -14.85 20.08
CA GLY A 122 -0.17 -16.10 19.42
C GLY A 122 -0.76 -16.30 18.03
N VAL A 123 -1.62 -15.39 17.56
CA VAL A 123 -2.13 -15.38 16.19
C VAL A 123 -1.26 -14.45 15.34
N GLU A 124 -0.93 -14.89 14.12
CA GLU A 124 -0.14 -14.10 13.17
C GLU A 124 -0.74 -12.70 12.95
N ARG A 125 0.11 -11.67 13.06
CA ARG A 125 -0.27 -10.27 12.85
C ARG A 125 0.95 -9.44 12.45
N ILE A 126 0.68 -8.33 11.78
CA ILE A 126 1.65 -7.25 11.58
C ILE A 126 1.84 -6.42 12.87
N GLY A 127 2.85 -5.56 12.90
CA GLY A 127 3.25 -4.67 14.01
C GLY A 127 2.25 -3.54 14.34
N LEU A 128 0.96 -3.85 14.39
CA LEU A 128 -0.13 -2.93 14.68
C LEU A 128 -1.20 -3.64 15.51
N ALA A 129 -1.76 -2.96 16.51
CA ALA A 129 -2.94 -3.40 17.23
C ALA A 129 -3.95 -2.26 17.36
N ALA A 130 -5.18 -2.52 16.91
CA ALA A 130 -6.33 -1.70 17.28
C ALA A 130 -6.84 -2.19 18.64
N PHE A 131 -7.17 -1.28 19.54
CA PHE A 131 -7.69 -1.61 20.86
C PHE A 131 -8.65 -0.53 21.35
N ASP A 132 -9.44 -0.89 22.33
CA ASP A 132 -10.41 -0.06 23.01
C ASP A 132 -10.09 -0.03 24.50
N VAL A 133 -10.41 1.06 25.18
CA VAL A 133 -10.19 1.24 26.63
C VAL A 133 -11.53 1.45 27.28
N ASP A 134 -11.88 0.58 28.23
CA ASP A 134 -13.18 0.59 28.89
C ASP A 134 -13.48 1.95 29.52
N GLY A 135 -14.55 2.58 29.02
CA GLY A 135 -15.02 3.87 29.53
C GLY A 135 -14.23 5.10 29.07
N VAL A 136 -13.26 4.97 28.16
CA VAL A 136 -12.47 6.10 27.64
C VAL A 136 -12.62 6.21 26.13
N HIS A 137 -12.95 7.41 25.63
CA HIS A 137 -13.08 7.62 24.19
C HIS A 137 -11.70 7.51 23.50
N ALA A 138 -11.63 6.84 22.35
CA ALA A 138 -10.36 6.59 21.65
C ALA A 138 -9.55 7.87 21.34
N HIS A 139 -10.22 9.00 21.08
CA HIS A 139 -9.56 10.30 20.93
C HIS A 139 -8.88 10.80 22.22
N ASP A 140 -9.47 10.57 23.39
CA ASP A 140 -8.88 11.00 24.67
C ASP A 140 -7.64 10.15 24.98
N VAL A 141 -7.70 8.84 24.69
CA VAL A 141 -6.54 7.95 24.78
C VAL A 141 -5.42 8.43 23.84
N GLY A 142 -5.76 8.70 22.58
CA GLY A 142 -4.79 9.17 21.58
C GLY A 142 -4.15 10.50 21.99
N GLN A 143 -4.95 11.46 22.44
CA GLN A 143 -4.45 12.77 22.88
C GLN A 143 -3.57 12.69 24.13
N PHE A 144 -3.81 11.74 25.03
CA PHE A 144 -2.97 11.55 26.22
C PHE A 144 -1.62 10.89 25.91
N LEU A 145 -1.55 10.10 24.82
CA LEU A 145 -0.34 9.39 24.41
C LEU A 145 0.58 10.21 23.47
N ASP A 146 0.04 11.21 22.78
CA ASP A 146 0.77 12.15 21.88
C ASP A 146 1.43 13.28 22.68
#